data_AF-A0A6G2JHH1-F1
#
_entry.id   AF-A0A6G2JHH1-F1
#
_cell.length_a   1.000
_cell.length_b   1.000
_cell.length_c   1.000
_cell.angle_alpha   90.00
_cell.angle_beta   90.00
_cell.angle_gamma   90.00
#
_symmetry.space_group_name_H-M   'P 1'
#
loop_
_entity.id
_entity.type
_entity.pdbx_description
1 polymer ?
#
loop_
_entity_poly.entity_id
_entity_poly.type
_entity_poly.pdbx_seq_one_letter_code
_entity_poly.pdbx_strand_id
1 'polypeptide(L)'
;MHFDPRKLFEDGFIVLRGVVPPDWLGPLRDSFERMVDRQREIWTRERKPGDPPGGAWETGHQPRLQFETLVDGDTANTMAFCLHENTMGVSRRIMNSEAAGNTGFMFMCNPVTDRGPAPWHRDIHPIDQAPLRGLQDDLLHNAPGYLQWNIPLYDDNVLWVVPKSHRRGNTAEENRCLAQDPHEPLPGGVQVELNAGDGVVYTNTILHWGSNYSARTRRTIHLGYRSYGGPIFPYVNRTFRDLGFIECLPSDLQTVFRDIRRRYDDETDRIESIFRAAIDGDEDAFQEGVAALHPGEAGRIICAVLLSKIVYKMRFATHPVRPHYGGDISHDEGLKPRFTVGELDALWRRFEPLDEEMQSDALQFVPGFQSDPMHYYFEEMPSGLSMGSFMAGWRNN
;
A
#
# COMPACT_ATOMS: atom_id res chain seq x y z
N MET A 1 14.35 -16.51 -9.58
CA MET A 1 14.81 -16.76 -8.19
C MET A 1 14.00 -17.86 -7.51
N HIS A 2 14.63 -18.71 -6.69
CA HIS A 2 13.95 -19.70 -5.82
C HIS A 2 13.74 -19.13 -4.42
N PHE A 3 12.53 -19.25 -3.89
CA PHE A 3 12.15 -18.81 -2.55
C PHE A 3 10.87 -19.57 -2.12
N ASP A 4 10.60 -19.62 -0.82
CA ASP A 4 9.39 -20.20 -0.25
C ASP A 4 8.40 -19.09 0.14
N PRO A 5 7.25 -18.94 -0.56
CA PRO A 5 6.27 -17.91 -0.23
C PRO A 5 5.65 -18.10 1.17
N ARG A 6 5.70 -19.30 1.73
CA ARG A 6 5.16 -19.59 3.08
C ARG A 6 5.89 -18.80 4.18
N LYS A 7 7.14 -18.42 3.95
CA LYS A 7 7.89 -17.57 4.90
C LYS A 7 7.20 -16.23 5.15
N LEU A 8 6.52 -15.66 4.15
CA LEU A 8 5.74 -14.44 4.36
C LEU A 8 4.58 -14.71 5.32
N PHE A 9 3.86 -15.82 5.15
CA PHE A 9 2.80 -16.20 6.07
C PHE A 9 3.36 -16.48 7.47
N GLU A 10 4.56 -17.04 7.58
CA GLU A 10 5.25 -17.43 8.82
C GLU A 10 5.94 -16.29 9.60
N ASP A 11 6.38 -15.21 8.95
CA ASP A 11 7.12 -14.15 9.63
C ASP A 11 6.63 -12.74 9.28
N GLY A 12 5.86 -12.59 8.20
CA GLY A 12 5.34 -11.31 7.69
C GLY A 12 6.28 -10.63 6.70
N PHE A 13 7.47 -11.19 6.49
CA PHE A 13 8.47 -10.72 5.55
C PHE A 13 9.33 -11.86 5.01
N ILE A 14 10.02 -11.62 3.88
CA ILE A 14 11.00 -12.53 3.30
C ILE A 14 12.22 -11.71 2.88
N VAL A 15 13.41 -12.10 3.36
CA VAL A 15 14.68 -11.61 2.80
C VAL A 15 15.09 -12.49 1.63
N LEU A 16 15.32 -11.87 0.49
CA LEU A 16 15.70 -12.46 -0.77
C LEU A 16 17.10 -11.98 -1.13
N ARG A 17 18.03 -12.92 -1.36
CA ARG A 17 19.42 -12.60 -1.66
C ARG A 17 19.62 -12.44 -3.16
N GLY A 18 20.36 -11.42 -3.59
CA GLY A 18 20.65 -11.16 -5.01
C GLY A 18 19.40 -10.93 -5.86
N VAL A 19 18.47 -10.11 -5.36
CA VAL A 19 17.28 -9.66 -6.12
C VAL A 19 17.71 -8.85 -7.34
N VAL A 20 18.65 -7.93 -7.15
CA VAL A 20 19.35 -7.24 -8.24
C VAL A 20 20.39 -8.19 -8.83
N PRO A 21 20.29 -8.55 -10.12
CA PRO A 21 21.33 -9.33 -10.78
C PRO A 21 22.69 -8.59 -10.67
N PRO A 22 23.83 -9.29 -10.48
CA PRO A 22 25.13 -8.64 -10.29
C PRO A 22 25.48 -7.62 -11.39
N ASP A 23 25.21 -7.96 -12.64
CA ASP A 23 25.49 -7.11 -13.80
C ASP A 23 24.56 -5.88 -13.90
N TRP A 24 23.48 -5.83 -13.10
CA TRP A 24 22.54 -4.72 -13.03
C TRP A 24 22.85 -3.74 -11.89
N LEU A 25 23.62 -4.15 -10.87
CA LEU A 25 23.84 -3.32 -9.68
C LEU A 25 24.56 -1.99 -10.00
N GLY A 26 25.64 -2.05 -10.79
CA GLY A 26 26.34 -0.86 -11.27
C GLY A 26 25.45 0.05 -12.12
N PRO A 27 24.86 -0.46 -13.22
CA PRO A 27 23.96 0.31 -14.07
C PRO A 27 22.75 0.91 -13.34
N LEU A 28 22.18 0.22 -12.36
CA LEU A 28 21.09 0.78 -11.56
C LEU A 28 21.56 1.92 -10.67
N ARG A 29 22.73 1.78 -10.01
CA ARG A 29 23.32 2.89 -9.23
C ARG A 29 23.49 4.13 -10.10
N ASP A 30 24.08 3.98 -11.28
CA ASP A 30 24.32 5.10 -12.20
C ASP A 30 23.03 5.81 -12.60
N SER A 31 22.00 5.05 -13.02
CA SER A 31 20.71 5.61 -13.41
C SER A 31 19.96 6.28 -12.26
N PHE A 32 20.00 5.69 -11.06
CA PHE A 32 19.37 6.28 -9.90
C PHE A 32 20.10 7.55 -9.41
N GLU A 33 21.44 7.60 -9.43
CA GLU A 33 22.16 8.84 -9.08
C GLU A 33 21.85 9.97 -10.06
N ARG A 34 21.70 9.69 -11.37
CA ARG A 34 21.22 10.69 -12.34
C ARG A 34 19.86 11.26 -11.94
N MET A 35 18.93 10.41 -11.49
CA MET A 35 17.61 10.86 -11.02
C MET A 35 17.68 11.59 -9.67
N VAL A 36 18.60 11.20 -8.78
CA VAL A 36 18.87 11.95 -7.55
C VAL A 36 19.34 13.36 -7.87
N ASP A 37 20.27 13.53 -8.81
CA ASP A 37 20.75 14.86 -9.21
C ASP A 37 19.62 15.71 -9.81
N ARG A 38 18.79 15.15 -10.69
CA ARG A 38 17.57 15.82 -11.21
C ARG A 38 16.63 16.26 -10.08
N GLN A 39 16.37 15.38 -9.13
CA GLN A 39 15.49 15.68 -8.00
C GLN A 39 16.07 16.76 -7.08
N ARG A 40 17.39 16.77 -6.88
CA ARG A 40 18.08 17.82 -6.10
C ARG A 40 17.93 19.18 -6.76
N GLU A 41 18.04 19.27 -8.08
CA GLU A 41 17.79 20.52 -8.81
C GLU A 41 16.34 21.00 -8.63
N ILE A 42 15.36 20.10 -8.67
CA ILE A 42 13.95 20.42 -8.39
C ILE A 42 13.81 20.97 -6.97
N TRP A 43 14.34 20.28 -5.96
CA TRP A 43 14.25 20.72 -4.57
C TRP A 43 14.97 22.04 -4.29
N THR A 44 16.07 22.34 -5.00
CA THR A 44 16.71 23.65 -4.94
C THR A 44 15.84 24.77 -5.51
N ARG A 45 15.03 24.49 -6.54
CA ARG A 45 14.08 25.46 -7.13
C ARG A 45 12.82 25.65 -6.30
N GLU A 46 12.37 24.60 -5.61
CA GLU A 46 11.15 24.61 -4.77
C GLU A 46 11.36 25.22 -3.38
N ARG A 47 12.58 25.69 -3.09
CA ARG A 47 12.92 26.29 -1.80
C ARG A 47 12.00 27.45 -1.45
N LYS A 48 11.57 27.45 -0.20
CA LYS A 48 10.86 28.54 0.45
C LYS A 48 11.86 29.48 1.13
N PRO A 49 11.48 30.73 1.43
CA PRO A 49 12.30 31.62 2.24
C PRO A 49 12.69 30.96 3.57
N GLY A 50 14.00 30.88 3.83
CA GLY A 50 14.56 30.22 5.02
C GLY A 50 15.06 28.79 4.80
N ASP A 51 14.75 28.17 3.66
CA ASP A 51 15.26 26.83 3.34
C ASP A 51 16.76 26.85 3.03
N PRO A 52 17.51 25.79 3.40
CA PRO A 52 18.92 25.65 3.05
C PRO A 52 19.14 25.55 1.53
N PRO A 53 20.36 25.76 1.00
CA PRO A 53 20.63 25.76 -0.44
C PRO A 53 20.17 24.51 -1.21
N GLY A 54 20.28 23.32 -0.60
CA GLY A 54 19.80 22.06 -1.16
C GLY A 54 18.30 21.78 -0.97
N GLY A 55 17.55 22.68 -0.33
CA GLY A 55 16.12 22.52 -0.10
C GLY A 55 15.77 21.23 0.64
N ALA A 56 14.78 20.49 0.14
CA ALA A 56 14.31 19.25 0.77
C ALA A 56 15.38 18.15 0.88
N TRP A 57 16.45 18.21 0.07
CA TRP A 57 17.60 17.30 0.22
C TRP A 57 18.27 17.42 1.58
N GLU A 58 18.41 18.64 2.10
CA GLU A 58 19.11 18.91 3.35
C GLU A 58 18.20 18.81 4.59
N THR A 59 16.90 19.00 4.40
CA THR A 59 15.93 18.99 5.50
C THR A 59 15.27 17.63 5.72
N GLY A 60 15.20 16.78 4.69
CA GLY A 60 14.54 15.48 4.74
C GLY A 60 15.23 14.48 5.67
N HIS A 61 14.44 13.76 6.48
CA HIS A 61 14.93 12.65 7.30
C HIS A 61 15.37 11.45 6.45
N GLN A 62 14.71 11.28 5.31
CA GLN A 62 15.01 10.30 4.28
C GLN A 62 14.55 10.91 2.95
N PRO A 63 15.39 11.74 2.28
CA PRO A 63 15.04 12.34 1.01
C PRO A 63 14.56 11.27 0.03
N ARG A 64 13.37 11.46 -0.55
CA ARG A 64 12.67 10.45 -1.31
C ARG A 64 12.19 11.02 -2.64
N LEU A 65 12.61 10.40 -3.74
CA LEU A 65 12.10 10.69 -5.08
C LEU A 65 10.99 9.73 -5.47
N GLN A 66 10.07 10.24 -6.27
CA GLN A 66 9.11 9.49 -7.07
C GLN A 66 9.71 9.34 -8.47
N PHE A 67 10.38 8.22 -8.75
CA PHE A 67 11.27 8.12 -9.91
C PHE A 67 10.52 7.97 -11.24
N GLU A 68 9.21 7.70 -11.23
CA GLU A 68 8.34 7.84 -12.40
C GLU A 68 8.24 9.26 -12.93
N THR A 69 8.47 10.26 -12.07
CA THR A 69 8.45 11.67 -12.48
C THR A 69 9.81 12.12 -13.06
N LEU A 70 10.83 11.27 -12.98
CA LEU A 70 12.23 11.60 -13.31
C LEU A 70 12.84 10.70 -14.39
N VAL A 71 12.16 9.62 -14.75
CA VAL A 71 12.65 8.61 -15.70
C VAL A 71 12.70 9.16 -17.12
N ASP A 72 13.77 8.81 -17.84
CA ASP A 72 13.91 9.05 -19.26
C ASP A 72 14.52 7.82 -19.96
N GLY A 73 14.81 7.92 -21.26
CA GLY A 73 15.35 6.81 -22.04
C GLY A 73 16.67 6.27 -21.48
N ASP A 74 17.52 7.15 -20.92
CA ASP A 74 18.81 6.78 -20.32
C ASP A 74 18.65 6.03 -18.98
N THR A 75 17.56 6.27 -18.24
CA THR A 75 17.29 5.64 -16.94
C THR A 75 16.17 4.59 -16.99
N ALA A 76 15.74 4.18 -18.18
CA ALA A 76 14.68 3.20 -18.40
C ALA A 76 14.95 1.82 -17.75
N ASN A 77 16.22 1.48 -17.49
CA ASN A 77 16.61 0.28 -16.75
C ASN A 77 16.04 0.24 -15.32
N THR A 78 15.76 1.39 -14.71
CA THR A 78 15.13 1.46 -13.38
C THR A 78 13.69 0.97 -13.39
N MET A 79 12.92 1.33 -14.43
CA MET A 79 11.57 0.81 -14.65
C MET A 79 11.59 -0.66 -15.07
N ALA A 80 12.56 -1.06 -15.92
CA ALA A 80 12.76 -2.45 -16.29
C ALA A 80 12.97 -3.34 -15.05
N PHE A 81 13.74 -2.85 -14.06
CA PHE A 81 13.98 -3.58 -12.83
C PHE A 81 12.72 -3.73 -11.96
N CYS A 82 11.82 -2.74 -11.98
CA CYS A 82 10.53 -2.83 -11.29
C CYS A 82 9.58 -3.86 -11.93
N LEU A 83 9.76 -4.17 -13.21
CA LEU A 83 8.97 -5.19 -13.92
C LEU A 83 9.67 -6.55 -13.98
N HIS A 84 10.85 -6.68 -13.36
CA HIS A 84 11.68 -7.87 -13.45
C HIS A 84 11.07 -9.07 -12.69
N GLU A 85 11.39 -10.29 -13.11
CA GLU A 85 10.89 -11.53 -12.47
C GLU A 85 11.35 -11.70 -11.01
N ASN A 86 12.44 -11.04 -10.61
CA ASN A 86 12.90 -11.03 -9.21
C ASN A 86 12.15 -10.01 -8.33
N THR A 87 11.32 -9.13 -8.91
CA THR A 87 10.50 -8.15 -8.18
C THR A 87 9.01 -8.41 -8.45
N MET A 88 8.48 -7.98 -9.59
CA MET A 88 7.09 -8.18 -9.99
C MET A 88 6.72 -9.67 -10.07
N GLY A 89 7.60 -10.52 -10.61
CA GLY A 89 7.38 -11.96 -10.69
C GLY A 89 7.33 -12.64 -9.32
N VAL A 90 8.17 -12.21 -8.37
CA VAL A 90 8.12 -12.66 -6.98
C VAL A 90 6.81 -12.22 -6.32
N SER A 91 6.43 -10.95 -6.47
CA SER A 91 5.17 -10.41 -5.92
C SER A 91 3.96 -11.19 -6.42
N ARG A 92 3.87 -11.45 -7.74
CA ARG A 92 2.80 -12.25 -8.35
C ARG A 92 2.69 -13.65 -7.75
N ARG A 93 3.83 -14.32 -7.53
CA ARG A 93 3.89 -15.66 -6.92
C ARG A 93 3.48 -15.66 -5.45
N ILE A 94 3.84 -14.62 -4.70
CA ILE A 94 3.47 -14.49 -3.28
C ILE A 94 1.97 -14.19 -3.12
N MET A 95 1.44 -13.27 -3.92
CA MET A 95 0.03 -12.86 -3.88
C MET A 95 -0.91 -13.87 -4.55
N ASN A 96 -0.39 -14.96 -5.13
CA ASN A 96 -1.13 -15.93 -5.92
C ASN A 96 -2.05 -15.27 -6.96
N SER A 97 -1.49 -14.33 -7.72
CA SER A 97 -2.25 -13.48 -8.65
C SER A 97 -1.90 -13.75 -10.12
N GLU A 98 -2.81 -13.40 -11.02
CA GLU A 98 -2.52 -13.43 -12.46
C GLU A 98 -1.48 -12.39 -12.85
N ALA A 99 -1.58 -11.20 -12.25
CA ALA A 99 -0.67 -10.10 -12.45
C ALA A 99 -0.42 -9.33 -11.15
N ALA A 100 0.69 -8.59 -11.12
CA ALA A 100 1.02 -7.66 -10.05
C ALA A 100 1.25 -6.29 -10.69
N GLY A 101 0.57 -5.25 -10.18
CA GLY A 101 0.78 -3.88 -10.64
C GLY A 101 1.46 -3.04 -9.58
N ASN A 102 2.40 -2.20 -10.00
CA ASN A 102 3.07 -1.27 -9.10
C ASN A 102 2.06 -0.24 -8.56
N THR A 103 2.08 -0.03 -7.24
CA THR A 103 1.30 1.02 -6.58
C THR A 103 2.14 2.25 -6.28
N GLY A 104 3.47 2.19 -6.43
CA GLY A 104 4.39 3.26 -6.07
C GLY A 104 5.83 2.98 -6.52
N PHE A 105 6.52 4.05 -6.94
CA PHE A 105 7.92 4.03 -7.39
C PHE A 105 8.72 4.99 -6.53
N MET A 106 9.24 4.53 -5.40
CA MET A 106 9.97 5.39 -4.48
C MET A 106 11.45 5.02 -4.46
N PHE A 107 12.31 6.01 -4.33
CA PHE A 107 13.74 5.79 -4.10
C PHE A 107 14.21 6.63 -2.92
N MET A 108 14.63 5.93 -1.88
CA MET A 108 14.94 6.48 -0.57
C MET A 108 16.44 6.70 -0.43
N CYS A 109 16.85 7.94 -0.15
CA CYS A 109 18.24 8.33 0.05
C CYS A 109 18.56 8.50 1.54
N ASN A 110 19.85 8.47 1.87
CA ASN A 110 20.32 8.93 3.17
C ASN A 110 20.14 10.45 3.33
N PRO A 111 19.92 10.94 4.56
CA PRO A 111 19.97 12.37 4.86
C PRO A 111 21.41 12.90 4.85
N VAL A 112 21.54 14.23 4.91
CA VAL A 112 22.84 14.93 5.00
C VAL A 112 23.45 14.93 6.41
N THR A 113 22.61 14.76 7.43
CA THR A 113 22.98 14.60 8.83
C THR A 113 22.17 13.48 9.43
N ASP A 114 22.62 12.88 10.54
CA ASP A 114 21.91 11.78 11.18
C ASP A 114 20.50 12.19 11.65
N ARG A 115 19.52 11.33 11.40
CA ARG A 115 18.08 11.57 11.62
C ARG A 115 17.38 10.30 12.10
N GLY A 116 16.21 10.50 12.71
CA GLY A 116 15.34 9.42 13.19
C GLY A 116 15.59 9.08 14.66
N PRO A 117 15.09 7.92 15.13
CA PRO A 117 14.23 6.96 14.42
C PRO A 117 12.90 7.52 13.90
N ALA A 118 12.35 6.87 12.87
CA ALA A 118 10.92 6.99 12.58
C ALA A 118 10.11 6.24 13.65
N PRO A 119 8.85 6.62 13.95
CA PRO A 119 8.04 5.88 14.91
C PRO A 119 7.69 4.49 14.37
N TRP A 120 7.58 3.48 15.23
CA TRP A 120 6.99 2.19 14.88
C TRP A 120 5.57 2.34 14.38
N HIS A 121 5.26 1.67 13.29
CA HIS A 121 3.93 1.73 12.68
C HIS A 121 3.57 0.49 11.87
N ARG A 122 2.28 0.38 11.58
CA ARG A 122 1.71 -0.41 10.49
C ARG A 122 1.23 0.57 9.43
N ASP A 123 1.46 0.27 8.16
CA ASP A 123 0.94 1.05 7.03
C ASP A 123 -0.52 0.66 6.77
N ILE A 124 -1.35 0.88 7.79
CA ILE A 124 -2.78 0.52 7.85
C ILE A 124 -3.57 1.72 8.37
N HIS A 125 -4.71 1.94 7.74
CA HIS A 125 -5.57 3.08 8.00
C HIS A 125 -7.04 2.63 8.07
N PRO A 126 -7.53 2.25 9.25
CA PRO A 126 -8.88 1.67 9.39
C PRO A 126 -10.02 2.54 8.83
N ILE A 127 -9.84 3.86 8.86
CA ILE A 127 -10.81 4.85 8.36
C ILE A 127 -11.14 4.71 6.87
N ASP A 128 -10.15 4.41 6.03
CA ASP A 128 -10.29 4.26 4.57
C ASP A 128 -9.88 2.86 4.08
N GLN A 129 -9.66 1.93 5.00
CA GLN A 129 -9.50 0.50 4.77
C GLN A 129 -10.51 -0.27 5.63
N ALA A 130 -10.05 -1.25 6.39
CA ALA A 130 -10.85 -1.99 7.38
C ALA A 130 -10.03 -2.13 8.68
N PRO A 131 -10.67 -2.48 9.81
CA PRO A 131 -9.97 -2.87 11.03
C PRO A 131 -8.89 -3.93 10.77
N LEU A 132 -7.76 -3.82 11.46
CA LEU A 132 -6.56 -4.61 11.22
C LEU A 132 -6.83 -6.11 11.18
N ARG A 133 -7.61 -6.64 12.13
CA ARG A 133 -7.88 -8.08 12.23
C ARG A 133 -8.61 -8.62 11.01
N GLY A 134 -9.54 -7.85 10.44
CA GLY A 134 -10.20 -8.19 9.18
C GLY A 134 -9.21 -8.34 8.02
N LEU A 135 -8.29 -7.38 7.88
CA LEU A 135 -7.25 -7.40 6.84
C LEU A 135 -6.25 -8.54 7.04
N GLN A 136 -5.88 -8.82 8.29
CA GLN A 136 -4.96 -9.91 8.64
C GLN A 136 -5.60 -11.28 8.37
N ASP A 137 -6.83 -11.48 8.80
CA ASP A 137 -7.52 -12.75 8.63
C ASP A 137 -7.80 -13.01 7.15
N ASP A 138 -8.17 -12.01 6.36
CA ASP A 138 -8.33 -12.14 4.90
C ASP A 138 -7.01 -12.55 4.23
N LEU A 139 -5.90 -11.89 4.56
CA LEU A 139 -4.56 -12.26 4.08
C LEU A 139 -4.19 -13.70 4.43
N LEU A 140 -4.45 -14.15 5.66
CA LEU A 140 -4.05 -15.47 6.15
C LEU A 140 -4.90 -16.62 5.60
N HIS A 141 -6.19 -16.40 5.38
CA HIS A 141 -7.07 -17.41 4.78
C HIS A 141 -6.89 -17.51 3.27
N ASN A 142 -6.49 -16.40 2.63
CA ASN A 142 -6.31 -16.31 1.19
C ASN A 142 -4.83 -16.10 0.83
N ALA A 143 -4.48 -14.90 0.39
CA ALA A 143 -3.13 -14.46 0.08
C ALA A 143 -3.03 -12.94 0.30
N PRO A 144 -1.82 -12.37 0.45
CA PRO A 144 -1.68 -10.92 0.50
C PRO A 144 -2.17 -10.28 -0.80
N GLY A 145 -2.98 -9.22 -0.70
CA GLY A 145 -3.39 -8.41 -1.84
C GLY A 145 -2.38 -7.31 -2.19
N TYR A 146 -1.47 -7.00 -1.26
CA TYR A 146 -0.48 -5.94 -1.37
C TYR A 146 0.84 -6.34 -0.70
N LEU A 147 1.97 -5.94 -1.31
CA LEU A 147 3.33 -6.17 -0.82
C LEU A 147 4.19 -4.93 -0.95
N GLN A 148 5.03 -4.71 0.05
CA GLN A 148 6.05 -3.66 0.05
C GLN A 148 7.44 -4.26 -0.10
N TRP A 149 8.34 -3.50 -0.72
CA TRP A 149 9.71 -3.90 -0.96
C TRP A 149 10.69 -2.83 -0.50
N ASN A 150 11.80 -3.26 0.11
CA ASN A 150 13.03 -2.48 0.21
C ASN A 150 14.16 -3.25 -0.48
N ILE A 151 14.77 -2.64 -1.49
CA ILE A 151 15.86 -3.23 -2.30
C ILE A 151 17.02 -2.25 -2.31
N PRO A 152 18.02 -2.41 -1.44
CA PRO A 152 19.08 -1.45 -1.32
C PRO A 152 20.19 -1.68 -2.36
N LEU A 153 20.70 -0.61 -2.93
CA LEU A 153 21.83 -0.62 -3.85
C LEU A 153 23.18 -0.55 -3.12
N TYR A 154 23.18 -0.39 -1.80
CA TYR A 154 24.33 -0.48 -0.90
C TYR A 154 23.91 -1.30 0.32
N ASP A 155 24.83 -1.74 1.17
CA ASP A 155 24.41 -2.47 2.37
C ASP A 155 23.51 -1.58 3.25
N ASP A 156 22.43 -2.16 3.76
CA ASP A 156 21.36 -1.45 4.46
C ASP A 156 20.86 -2.30 5.63
N ASN A 157 20.69 -1.64 6.77
CA ASN A 157 20.18 -2.23 8.01
C ASN A 157 19.18 -1.29 8.70
N VAL A 158 18.56 -0.35 7.97
CA VAL A 158 17.70 0.67 8.59
C VAL A 158 16.32 0.10 8.98
N LEU A 159 15.79 -0.84 8.20
CA LEU A 159 14.48 -1.42 8.46
C LEU A 159 14.55 -2.37 9.66
N TRP A 160 13.63 -2.21 10.61
CA TRP A 160 13.30 -3.28 11.55
C TRP A 160 11.85 -3.68 11.42
N VAL A 161 11.59 -4.92 11.79
CA VAL A 161 10.25 -5.52 11.82
C VAL A 161 10.05 -6.23 13.15
N VAL A 162 8.81 -6.37 13.59
CA VAL A 162 8.46 -7.38 14.61
C VAL A 162 7.93 -8.61 13.87
N PRO A 163 8.68 -9.72 13.79
CA PRO A 163 8.23 -10.92 13.10
C PRO A 163 6.90 -11.41 13.68
N LYS A 164 6.04 -11.96 12.80
CA LYS A 164 4.71 -12.48 13.16
C LYS A 164 3.72 -11.44 13.66
N SER A 165 4.07 -10.16 13.71
CA SER A 165 3.09 -9.11 14.06
C SER A 165 2.01 -8.96 13.00
N HIS A 166 2.24 -9.36 11.75
CA HIS A 166 1.26 -9.31 10.65
C HIS A 166 0.05 -10.22 10.82
N ARG A 167 0.07 -11.17 11.76
CA ARG A 167 -1.05 -12.11 12.01
C ARG A 167 -1.80 -11.88 13.32
N ARG A 168 -1.47 -10.81 14.04
CA ARG A 168 -2.05 -10.47 15.35
C ARG A 168 -2.13 -8.96 15.55
N GLY A 169 -3.01 -8.55 16.46
CA GLY A 169 -2.93 -7.24 17.09
C GLY A 169 -1.64 -7.06 17.88
N ASN A 170 -1.46 -5.87 18.44
CA ASN A 170 -0.33 -5.60 19.32
C ASN A 170 -0.48 -6.38 20.65
N THR A 171 0.64 -6.82 21.21
CA THR A 171 0.66 -7.38 22.57
C THR A 171 0.52 -6.27 23.62
N ALA A 172 0.16 -6.63 24.84
CA ALA A 172 0.10 -5.69 25.94
C ALA A 172 1.46 -5.02 26.25
N GLU A 173 2.57 -5.70 25.98
CA GLU A 173 3.91 -5.14 26.15
C GLU A 173 4.24 -4.15 25.04
N GLU A 174 4.00 -4.51 23.77
CA GLU A 174 4.17 -3.60 22.64
C GLU A 174 3.32 -2.34 22.80
N ASN A 175 2.05 -2.45 23.20
CA ASN A 175 1.20 -1.30 23.44
C ASN A 175 1.74 -0.38 24.55
N ARG A 176 2.28 -0.95 25.65
CA ARG A 176 2.93 -0.14 26.69
C ARG A 176 4.17 0.58 26.17
N CYS A 177 5.04 -0.12 25.45
CA CYS A 177 6.26 0.46 24.88
C CYS A 177 5.93 1.56 23.86
N LEU A 178 5.02 1.29 22.91
CA LEU A 178 4.61 2.26 21.89
C LEU A 178 3.93 3.50 22.48
N ALA A 179 3.14 3.33 23.55
CA ALA A 179 2.51 4.45 24.24
C ALA A 179 3.51 5.27 25.07
N GLN A 180 4.59 4.65 25.54
CA GLN A 180 5.66 5.34 26.25
C GLN A 180 6.56 6.11 25.28
N ASP A 181 7.08 5.44 24.26
CA ASP A 181 7.87 6.04 23.19
C ASP A 181 7.87 5.13 21.94
N PRO A 182 7.22 5.51 20.84
CA PRO A 182 7.25 4.74 19.60
C PRO A 182 8.59 4.83 18.87
N HIS A 183 9.56 5.57 19.41
CA HIS A 183 10.91 5.74 18.86
C HIS A 183 11.96 4.85 19.56
N GLU A 184 11.55 3.85 20.34
CA GLU A 184 12.45 2.88 20.98
C GLU A 184 12.27 1.46 20.41
N PRO A 185 13.29 0.58 20.48
CA PRO A 185 13.16 -0.80 20.04
C PRO A 185 12.06 -1.56 20.78
N LEU A 186 11.22 -2.29 20.05
CA LEU A 186 10.18 -3.14 20.63
C LEU A 186 10.69 -4.56 20.98
N PRO A 187 10.09 -5.22 21.99
CA PRO A 187 10.36 -6.61 22.28
C PRO A 187 10.17 -7.51 21.06
N GLY A 188 11.19 -8.32 20.75
CA GLY A 188 11.16 -9.20 19.58
C GLY A 188 11.34 -8.51 18.23
N GLY A 189 11.55 -7.18 18.21
CA GLY A 189 11.95 -6.46 17.01
C GLY A 189 13.31 -6.94 16.49
N VAL A 190 13.42 -7.13 15.19
CA VAL A 190 14.64 -7.57 14.52
C VAL A 190 15.05 -6.59 13.42
N GLN A 191 16.35 -6.28 13.37
CA GLN A 191 16.94 -5.52 12.29
C GLN A 191 17.03 -6.39 11.02
N VAL A 192 16.63 -5.86 9.88
CA VAL A 192 16.72 -6.55 8.60
C VAL A 192 18.02 -6.18 7.91
N GLU A 193 19.00 -7.08 7.94
CA GLU A 193 20.31 -6.87 7.30
C GLU A 193 20.31 -7.31 5.83
N LEU A 194 20.56 -6.35 4.94
CA LEU A 194 20.58 -6.50 3.49
C LEU A 194 21.94 -6.08 2.95
N ASN A 195 22.57 -6.94 2.14
CA ASN A 195 23.70 -6.53 1.33
C ASN A 195 23.19 -5.76 0.09
N ALA A 196 24.08 -5.02 -0.55
CA ALA A 196 23.79 -4.42 -1.84
C ALA A 196 23.21 -5.45 -2.84
N GLY A 197 22.02 -5.16 -3.36
CA GLY A 197 21.31 -5.99 -4.32
C GLY A 197 20.44 -7.09 -3.72
N ASP A 198 20.42 -7.27 -2.40
CA ASP A 198 19.38 -8.05 -1.73
C ASP A 198 18.04 -7.31 -1.77
N GLY A 199 16.97 -7.95 -1.31
CA GLY A 199 15.70 -7.29 -1.09
C GLY A 199 14.93 -7.92 0.07
N VAL A 200 14.11 -7.12 0.74
CA VAL A 200 13.09 -7.61 1.66
C VAL A 200 11.71 -7.27 1.11
N VAL A 201 10.85 -8.27 1.06
CA VAL A 201 9.42 -8.12 0.75
C VAL A 201 8.62 -8.38 2.00
N TYR A 202 7.63 -7.54 2.32
CA TYR A 202 6.88 -7.63 3.57
C TYR A 202 5.43 -7.16 3.40
N THR A 203 4.57 -7.59 4.31
CA THR A 203 3.17 -7.14 4.35
C THR A 203 3.09 -5.78 5.03
N ASN A 204 2.25 -4.88 4.54
CA ASN A 204 2.01 -3.58 5.19
C ASN A 204 1.31 -3.71 6.56
N THR A 205 0.74 -4.89 6.85
CA THR A 205 0.18 -5.23 8.15
C THR A 205 1.26 -5.53 9.20
N ILE A 206 2.54 -5.69 8.84
CA ILE A 206 3.61 -5.94 9.83
C ILE A 206 3.97 -4.65 10.58
N LEU A 207 4.21 -4.76 11.89
CA LEU A 207 4.75 -3.66 12.68
C LEU A 207 6.23 -3.47 12.34
N HIS A 208 6.59 -2.28 11.87
CA HIS A 208 7.93 -1.98 11.38
C HIS A 208 8.32 -0.52 11.59
N TRP A 209 9.60 -0.20 11.43
CA TRP A 209 10.11 1.17 11.49
C TRP A 209 11.44 1.33 10.73
N GLY A 210 11.88 2.57 10.56
CA GLY A 210 13.26 2.89 10.18
C GLY A 210 14.03 3.43 11.38
N SER A 211 15.05 2.71 11.85
CA SER A 211 15.68 2.96 13.15
C SER A 211 16.63 4.16 13.18
N ASN A 212 17.61 4.24 12.28
CA ASN A 212 18.56 5.35 12.25
C ASN A 212 18.94 5.65 10.80
N TYR A 213 18.58 6.85 10.35
CA TYR A 213 18.96 7.36 9.05
C TYR A 213 20.28 8.13 9.19
N SER A 214 21.40 7.43 9.05
CA SER A 214 22.73 8.07 9.11
C SER A 214 23.10 8.78 7.80
N ALA A 215 24.12 9.63 7.84
CA ALA A 215 24.71 10.25 6.64
C ALA A 215 25.50 9.28 5.73
N ARG A 216 25.63 7.99 6.10
CA ARG A 216 26.25 6.97 5.22
C ARG A 216 25.44 6.82 3.94
N THR A 217 26.13 6.72 2.79
CA THR A 217 25.49 6.50 1.50
C THR A 217 24.51 5.32 1.55
N ARG A 218 23.24 5.64 1.35
CA ARG A 218 22.12 4.70 1.30
C ARG A 218 21.24 5.06 0.12
N ARG A 219 20.86 4.03 -0.63
CA ARG A 219 20.02 4.13 -1.81
C ARG A 219 19.13 2.90 -1.85
N THR A 220 17.84 3.08 -1.60
CA THR A 220 16.93 1.95 -1.46
C THR A 220 15.73 2.16 -2.37
N ILE A 221 15.58 1.25 -3.33
CA ILE A 221 14.40 1.17 -4.18
C ILE A 221 13.27 0.65 -3.29
N HIS A 222 12.22 1.44 -3.17
CA HIS A 222 11.02 1.11 -2.40
C HIS A 222 9.82 1.01 -3.34
N LEU A 223 9.24 -0.18 -3.39
CA LEU A 223 8.16 -0.51 -4.33
C LEU A 223 6.96 -1.01 -3.55
N GLY A 224 5.78 -0.71 -4.06
CA GLY A 224 4.55 -1.40 -3.70
C GLY A 224 4.00 -2.16 -4.89
N TYR A 225 3.46 -3.36 -4.65
CA TYR A 225 2.71 -4.13 -5.66
C TYR A 225 1.35 -4.54 -5.13
N ARG A 226 0.31 -4.32 -5.92
CA ARG A 226 -1.03 -4.87 -5.70
C ARG A 226 -1.31 -6.03 -6.64
N SER A 227 -2.19 -6.93 -6.23
CA SER A 227 -2.65 -8.04 -7.06
C SER A 227 -3.73 -7.62 -8.07
N TYR A 228 -3.78 -8.33 -9.20
CA TYR A 228 -4.91 -8.37 -10.13
C TYR A 228 -5.21 -9.85 -10.43
N GLY A 229 -6.50 -10.23 -10.36
CA GLY A 229 -6.91 -11.64 -10.45
C GLY A 229 -6.32 -12.49 -9.32
N GLY A 230 -6.05 -11.88 -8.17
CA GLY A 230 -5.67 -12.59 -6.94
C GLY A 230 -6.91 -13.06 -6.18
N PRO A 231 -6.73 -13.78 -5.06
CA PRO A 231 -7.84 -14.30 -4.28
C PRO A 231 -8.57 -13.22 -3.46
N ILE A 232 -7.98 -12.03 -3.27
CA ILE A 232 -8.58 -10.93 -2.52
C ILE A 232 -8.63 -9.63 -3.33
N PHE A 233 -9.64 -8.79 -3.07
CA PHE A 233 -9.62 -7.40 -3.49
C PHE A 233 -8.63 -6.61 -2.62
N PRO A 234 -7.59 -5.97 -3.19
CA PRO A 234 -6.53 -5.38 -2.39
C PRO A 234 -6.98 -4.11 -1.66
N TYR A 235 -6.64 -4.03 -0.37
CA TYR A 235 -6.88 -2.85 0.48
C TYR A 235 -5.88 -1.70 0.24
N VAL A 236 -4.89 -1.90 -0.64
CA VAL A 236 -4.12 -0.85 -1.31
C VAL A 236 -4.35 -1.03 -2.81
N ASN A 237 -5.30 -0.30 -3.37
CA ASN A 237 -5.73 -0.45 -4.76
C ASN A 237 -5.21 0.67 -5.69
N ARG A 238 -4.28 1.50 -5.20
CA ARG A 238 -3.63 2.56 -5.97
C ARG A 238 -3.05 2.06 -7.29
N THR A 239 -3.23 2.85 -8.34
CA THR A 239 -2.60 2.64 -9.64
C THR A 239 -2.04 3.95 -10.21
N PHE A 240 -1.18 3.86 -11.22
CA PHE A 240 -0.73 5.02 -11.98
C PHE A 240 -1.77 5.37 -13.05
N ARG A 241 -2.41 6.52 -12.87
CA ARG A 241 -3.44 7.01 -13.80
C ARG A 241 -2.83 7.64 -15.03
N ASP A 242 -1.81 8.47 -14.84
CA ASP A 242 -1.00 9.02 -15.92
C ASP A 242 0.15 8.05 -16.22
N LEU A 243 0.20 7.59 -17.47
CA LEU A 243 1.25 6.73 -17.98
C LEU A 243 2.23 7.50 -18.88
N GLY A 244 2.25 8.83 -18.89
CA GLY A 244 3.16 9.62 -19.73
C GLY A 244 4.62 9.24 -19.53
N PHE A 245 5.01 8.80 -18.33
CA PHE A 245 6.35 8.31 -18.04
C PHE A 245 6.75 7.05 -18.85
N ILE A 246 5.80 6.29 -19.40
CA ILE A 246 6.12 5.10 -20.19
C ILE A 246 6.61 5.45 -21.60
N GLU A 247 6.35 6.67 -22.08
CA GLU A 247 6.68 7.08 -23.46
C GLU A 247 8.19 7.03 -23.73
N CYS A 248 9.01 7.25 -22.70
CA CYS A 248 10.47 7.16 -22.79
C CYS A 248 11.00 5.72 -22.66
N LEU A 249 10.14 4.74 -22.35
CA LEU A 249 10.54 3.36 -22.10
C LEU A 249 10.53 2.52 -23.39
N PRO A 250 11.33 1.44 -23.45
CA PRO A 250 11.20 0.40 -24.48
C PRO A 250 9.76 -0.15 -24.62
N SER A 251 9.40 -0.57 -25.84
CA SER A 251 8.02 -0.93 -26.21
C SER A 251 7.47 -2.15 -25.47
N ASP A 252 8.35 -3.08 -25.10
CA ASP A 252 8.03 -4.25 -24.26
C ASP A 252 7.61 -3.81 -22.85
N LEU A 253 8.34 -2.88 -22.22
CA LEU A 253 7.96 -2.34 -20.90
C LEU A 253 6.66 -1.55 -20.97
N GLN A 254 6.47 -0.74 -22.02
CA GLN A 254 5.20 -0.03 -22.25
C GLN A 254 4.02 -0.99 -22.33
N THR A 255 4.21 -2.15 -22.96
CA THR A 255 3.16 -3.17 -23.10
C THR A 255 2.73 -3.71 -21.73
N VAL A 256 3.68 -3.94 -20.82
CA VAL A 256 3.37 -4.40 -19.45
C VAL A 256 2.54 -3.35 -18.69
N PHE A 257 2.95 -2.07 -18.74
CA PHE A 257 2.18 -1.01 -18.08
C PHE A 257 0.78 -0.82 -18.66
N ARG A 258 0.63 -0.93 -19.98
CA ARG A 258 -0.69 -0.90 -20.64
C ARG A 258 -1.56 -2.08 -20.26
N ASP A 259 -1.00 -3.29 -20.09
CA ASP A 259 -1.77 -4.43 -19.60
C ASP A 259 -2.22 -4.24 -18.14
N ILE A 260 -1.33 -3.74 -17.27
CA ILE A 260 -1.69 -3.39 -15.88
C ILE A 260 -2.83 -2.36 -15.87
N ARG A 261 -2.76 -1.35 -16.75
CA ARG A 261 -3.83 -0.35 -16.87
C ARG A 261 -5.14 -0.94 -17.36
N ARG A 262 -5.10 -1.79 -18.39
CA ARG A 262 -6.28 -2.49 -18.91
C ARG A 262 -6.95 -3.33 -17.81
N ARG A 263 -6.17 -4.06 -17.00
CA ARG A 263 -6.69 -4.85 -15.87
C ARG A 263 -7.35 -3.98 -14.80
N TYR A 264 -6.79 -2.81 -14.54
CA TYR A 264 -7.39 -1.83 -13.63
C TYR A 264 -8.72 -1.29 -14.17
N ASP A 265 -8.79 -0.99 -15.47
CA ASP A 265 -10.02 -0.53 -16.11
C ASP A 265 -11.09 -1.65 -16.09
N ASP A 266 -10.73 -2.91 -16.40
CA ASP A 266 -11.62 -4.07 -16.29
C ASP A 266 -12.16 -4.27 -14.86
N GLU A 267 -11.29 -4.11 -13.84
CA GLU A 267 -11.70 -4.17 -12.43
C GLU A 267 -12.62 -3.00 -12.05
N THR A 268 -12.38 -1.82 -12.61
CA THR A 268 -13.22 -0.64 -12.41
C THR A 268 -14.63 -0.88 -13.00
N ASP A 269 -14.73 -1.47 -14.19
CA ASP A 269 -16.01 -1.83 -14.81
C ASP A 269 -16.77 -2.87 -13.97
N ARG A 270 -16.06 -3.80 -13.32
CA ARG A 270 -16.64 -4.76 -12.37
C ARG A 270 -17.17 -4.07 -11.12
N ILE A 271 -16.40 -3.15 -10.53
CA ILE A 271 -16.84 -2.37 -9.36
C ILE A 271 -18.07 -1.53 -9.71
N GLU A 272 -18.12 -0.93 -10.90
CA GLU A 272 -19.32 -0.24 -11.36
C GLU A 272 -20.54 -1.16 -11.38
N SER A 273 -20.39 -2.38 -11.93
CA SER A 273 -21.48 -3.36 -11.97
C SER A 273 -21.97 -3.77 -10.57
N ILE A 274 -21.05 -3.95 -9.63
CA ILE A 274 -21.36 -4.21 -8.20
C ILE A 274 -22.16 -3.05 -7.61
N PHE A 275 -21.75 -1.81 -7.87
CA PHE A 275 -22.44 -0.64 -7.37
C PHE A 275 -23.82 -0.45 -7.99
N ARG A 276 -23.99 -0.75 -9.28
CA ARG A 276 -25.31 -0.74 -9.93
C ARG A 276 -26.25 -1.79 -9.31
N ALA A 277 -25.77 -3.00 -9.06
CA ALA A 277 -26.54 -4.02 -8.35
C ALA A 277 -26.96 -3.56 -6.94
N ALA A 278 -26.08 -2.87 -6.21
CA ALA A 278 -26.42 -2.32 -4.90
C ALA A 278 -27.50 -1.24 -4.97
N ILE A 279 -27.44 -0.34 -5.96
CA ILE A 279 -28.48 0.68 -6.19
C ILE A 279 -29.82 0.00 -6.45
N ASP A 280 -29.85 -0.98 -7.34
CA ASP A 280 -31.06 -1.72 -7.75
C ASP A 280 -31.60 -2.65 -6.64
N GLY A 281 -30.80 -2.90 -5.59
CA GLY A 281 -31.15 -3.84 -4.52
C GLY A 281 -31.08 -5.31 -4.96
N ASP A 282 -30.32 -5.61 -6.01
CA ASP A 282 -30.09 -6.96 -6.52
C ASP A 282 -29.00 -7.65 -5.69
N GLU A 283 -29.44 -8.34 -4.63
CA GLU A 283 -28.56 -9.05 -3.69
C GLU A 283 -27.75 -10.17 -4.36
N ASP A 284 -28.31 -10.84 -5.38
CA ASP A 284 -27.65 -11.95 -6.07
C ASP A 284 -26.54 -11.42 -6.98
N ALA A 285 -26.84 -10.42 -7.82
CA ALA A 285 -25.85 -9.80 -8.70
C ALA A 285 -24.73 -9.11 -7.90
N PHE A 286 -25.06 -8.51 -6.75
CA PHE A 286 -24.05 -7.93 -5.87
C PHE A 286 -23.09 -9.00 -5.32
N GLN A 287 -23.62 -10.11 -4.81
CA GLN A 287 -22.80 -11.19 -4.27
C GLN A 287 -21.94 -11.87 -5.35
N GLU A 288 -22.50 -12.10 -6.54
CA GLU A 288 -21.74 -12.62 -7.68
C GLU A 288 -20.60 -11.66 -8.08
N GLY A 289 -20.88 -10.37 -8.12
CA GLY A 289 -19.87 -9.35 -8.40
C GLY A 289 -18.76 -9.31 -7.36
N VAL A 290 -19.12 -9.33 -6.06
CA VAL A 290 -18.15 -9.41 -4.95
C VAL A 290 -17.33 -10.70 -5.01
N ALA A 291 -17.97 -11.85 -5.28
CA ALA A 291 -17.27 -13.13 -5.41
C ALA A 291 -16.31 -13.15 -6.61
N ALA A 292 -16.58 -12.39 -7.66
CA ALA A 292 -15.67 -12.27 -8.80
C ALA A 292 -14.52 -11.26 -8.56
N LEU A 293 -14.75 -10.22 -7.76
CA LEU A 293 -13.73 -9.24 -7.36
C LEU A 293 -12.82 -9.77 -6.25
N HIS A 294 -13.38 -10.57 -5.34
CA HIS A 294 -12.72 -11.24 -4.22
C HIS A 294 -13.12 -12.74 -4.24
N PRO A 295 -12.38 -13.56 -5.03
CA PRO A 295 -12.67 -14.99 -5.19
C PRO A 295 -12.62 -15.80 -3.89
N GLY A 296 -11.75 -15.42 -2.96
CA GLY A 296 -11.66 -16.01 -1.62
C GLY A 296 -13.01 -15.93 -0.90
N GLU A 297 -13.49 -17.05 -0.37
CA GLU A 297 -14.78 -17.06 0.33
C GLU A 297 -14.67 -16.37 1.70
N ALA A 298 -13.59 -16.67 2.43
CA ALA A 298 -13.22 -15.93 3.63
C ALA A 298 -12.86 -14.49 3.24
N GLY A 299 -13.38 -13.50 3.97
CA GLY A 299 -13.02 -12.10 3.75
C GLY A 299 -13.89 -11.31 2.77
N ARG A 300 -14.93 -11.90 2.15
CA ARG A 300 -15.84 -11.12 1.26
C ARG A 300 -16.52 -9.93 1.94
N ILE A 301 -16.75 -10.03 3.26
CA ILE A 301 -17.22 -8.87 4.05
C ILE A 301 -16.18 -7.74 4.08
N ILE A 302 -14.90 -8.05 4.11
CA ILE A 302 -13.81 -7.06 4.01
C ILE A 302 -13.84 -6.41 2.64
N CYS A 303 -14.10 -7.15 1.56
CA CYS A 303 -14.31 -6.56 0.23
C CYS A 303 -15.44 -5.53 0.25
N ALA A 304 -16.58 -5.83 0.88
CA ALA A 304 -17.70 -4.88 0.99
C ALA A 304 -17.33 -3.65 1.84
N VAL A 305 -16.55 -3.81 2.91
CA VAL A 305 -16.01 -2.69 3.69
C VAL A 305 -15.12 -1.80 2.81
N LEU A 306 -14.18 -2.37 2.06
CA LEU A 306 -13.32 -1.61 1.16
C LEU A 306 -14.11 -0.88 0.05
N LEU A 307 -15.15 -1.54 -0.48
CA LEU A 307 -16.09 -0.93 -1.42
C LEU A 307 -16.82 0.26 -0.77
N SER A 308 -17.23 0.17 0.50
CA SER A 308 -17.86 1.29 1.22
C SER A 308 -16.94 2.52 1.28
N LYS A 309 -15.62 2.32 1.43
CA LYS A 309 -14.62 3.41 1.44
C LYS A 309 -14.48 4.07 0.08
N ILE A 310 -14.60 3.31 -1.01
CA ILE A 310 -14.66 3.86 -2.37
C ILE A 310 -15.94 4.70 -2.54
N VAL A 311 -17.09 4.19 -2.10
CA VAL A 311 -18.37 4.93 -2.15
C VAL A 311 -18.27 6.24 -1.35
N TYR A 312 -17.75 6.19 -0.13
CA TYR A 312 -17.52 7.37 0.70
C TYR A 312 -16.66 8.40 -0.04
N LYS A 313 -15.52 7.98 -0.60
CA LYS A 313 -14.61 8.86 -1.32
C LYS A 313 -15.27 9.50 -2.55
N MET A 314 -16.02 8.73 -3.34
CA MET A 314 -16.77 9.27 -4.48
C MET A 314 -17.78 10.34 -4.04
N ARG A 315 -18.49 10.08 -2.93
CA ARG A 315 -19.57 10.95 -2.44
C ARG A 315 -19.07 12.23 -1.77
N PHE A 316 -18.05 12.13 -0.92
CA PHE A 316 -17.61 13.22 -0.03
C PHE A 316 -16.24 13.81 -0.39
N ALA A 317 -15.43 13.10 -1.18
CA ALA A 317 -14.05 13.44 -1.59
C ALA A 317 -13.02 13.51 -0.45
N THR A 318 -13.35 14.10 0.69
CA THR A 318 -12.47 14.24 1.86
C THR A 318 -13.17 13.78 3.13
N HIS A 319 -12.37 13.46 4.16
CA HIS A 319 -12.87 13.09 5.48
C HIS A 319 -12.47 14.14 6.53
N PRO A 320 -13.37 14.55 7.46
CA PRO A 320 -13.09 15.61 8.42
C PRO A 320 -11.85 15.39 9.29
N VAL A 321 -11.63 14.15 9.77
CA VAL A 321 -10.47 13.81 10.60
C VAL A 321 -9.25 13.32 9.80
N ARG A 322 -9.36 13.22 8.46
CA ARG A 322 -8.26 12.80 7.61
C ARG A 322 -8.32 13.49 6.24
N PRO A 323 -7.63 14.64 6.08
CA PRO A 323 -7.63 15.40 4.83
C PRO A 323 -7.19 14.60 3.59
N HIS A 324 -6.31 13.60 3.77
CA HIS A 324 -5.82 12.71 2.72
C HIS A 324 -6.55 11.35 2.68
N TYR A 325 -7.85 11.33 2.99
CA TYR A 325 -8.66 10.11 2.96
C TYR A 325 -8.57 9.38 1.61
N GLY A 326 -8.33 8.07 1.67
CA GLY A 326 -8.26 7.21 0.51
C GLY A 326 -7.08 7.52 -0.40
N GLY A 327 -5.94 7.93 0.14
CA GLY A 327 -4.71 8.15 -0.63
C GLY A 327 -4.25 6.89 -1.40
N ASP A 328 -4.57 5.72 -0.86
CA ASP A 328 -4.34 4.41 -1.48
C ASP A 328 -5.50 3.92 -2.37
N ILE A 329 -6.56 4.73 -2.52
CA ILE A 329 -7.73 4.45 -3.36
C ILE A 329 -7.59 5.23 -4.67
N SER A 330 -7.66 4.54 -5.81
CA SER A 330 -7.63 5.20 -7.14
C SER A 330 -8.92 5.10 -7.94
N HIS A 331 -9.78 4.11 -7.64
CA HIS A 331 -10.98 3.82 -8.43
C HIS A 331 -12.00 4.96 -8.41
N ASP A 332 -12.01 5.80 -7.38
CA ASP A 332 -12.97 6.88 -7.21
C ASP A 332 -13.01 7.85 -8.40
N GLU A 333 -11.87 8.23 -8.98
CA GLU A 333 -11.84 9.16 -10.12
C GLU A 333 -12.40 8.54 -11.41
N GLY A 334 -12.20 7.24 -11.63
CA GLY A 334 -12.71 6.53 -12.81
C GLY A 334 -14.19 6.17 -12.68
N LEU A 335 -14.65 5.91 -11.45
CA LEU A 335 -16.02 5.52 -11.13
C LEU A 335 -16.95 6.71 -10.97
N LYS A 336 -16.55 7.74 -10.21
CA LYS A 336 -17.42 8.87 -9.85
C LYS A 336 -18.12 9.51 -11.06
N PRO A 337 -17.46 9.76 -12.21
CA PRO A 337 -18.12 10.34 -13.39
C PRO A 337 -19.20 9.44 -14.02
N ARG A 338 -19.25 8.15 -13.68
CA ARG A 338 -20.19 7.15 -14.23
C ARG A 338 -21.52 7.10 -13.46
N PHE A 339 -21.61 7.83 -12.35
CA PHE A 339 -22.80 7.91 -11.50
C PHE A 339 -23.27 9.37 -11.38
N THR A 340 -24.57 9.56 -11.49
CA THR A 340 -25.23 10.83 -11.16
C THR A 340 -25.16 11.10 -9.66
N VAL A 341 -25.41 12.35 -9.24
CA VAL A 341 -25.49 12.71 -7.81
C VAL A 341 -26.56 11.88 -7.09
N GLY A 342 -27.71 11.64 -7.74
CA GLY A 342 -28.79 10.83 -7.18
C GLY A 342 -28.42 9.36 -7.02
N GLU A 343 -27.68 8.79 -7.98
CA GLU A 343 -27.13 7.43 -7.85
C GLU A 343 -26.08 7.33 -6.74
N LEU A 344 -25.21 8.35 -6.57
CA LEU A 344 -24.24 8.38 -5.47
C LEU A 344 -24.93 8.50 -4.10
N ASP A 345 -26.04 9.24 -4.00
CA ASP A 345 -26.86 9.30 -2.79
C ASP A 345 -27.53 7.95 -2.49
N ALA A 346 -28.11 7.31 -3.51
CA ALA A 346 -28.71 5.99 -3.36
C ALA A 346 -27.66 4.94 -2.96
N LEU A 347 -26.50 4.95 -3.60
CA LEU A 347 -25.39 4.05 -3.30
C LEU A 347 -24.86 4.28 -1.88
N TRP A 348 -24.70 5.55 -1.45
CA TRP A 348 -24.29 5.83 -0.07
C TRP A 348 -25.30 5.29 0.94
N ARG A 349 -26.61 5.46 0.75
CA ARG A 349 -27.63 4.89 1.66
C ARG A 349 -27.55 3.37 1.83
N ARG A 350 -27.03 2.65 0.82
CA ARG A 350 -26.80 1.20 0.89
C ARG A 350 -25.58 0.85 1.77
N PHE A 351 -24.55 1.69 1.76
CA PHE A 351 -23.26 1.44 2.41
C PHE A 351 -23.07 2.19 3.74
N GLU A 352 -23.87 3.22 4.01
CA GLU A 352 -23.80 4.03 5.23
C GLU A 352 -23.93 3.18 6.50
N PRO A 353 -24.90 2.25 6.64
CA PRO A 353 -24.96 1.41 7.84
C PRO A 353 -23.71 0.55 8.05
N LEU A 354 -23.09 0.06 6.97
CA LEU A 354 -21.84 -0.69 7.05
C LEU A 354 -20.68 0.18 7.53
N ASP A 355 -20.61 1.43 7.06
CA ASP A 355 -19.60 2.38 7.49
C ASP A 355 -19.79 2.81 8.95
N GLU A 356 -21.04 3.01 9.37
CA GLU A 356 -21.41 3.30 10.77
C GLU A 356 -21.05 2.13 11.70
N GLU A 357 -21.28 0.88 11.28
CA GLU A 357 -20.86 -0.29 12.05
C GLU A 357 -19.34 -0.33 12.27
N MET A 358 -18.54 0.26 11.38
CA MET A 358 -17.07 0.34 11.56
C MET A 358 -16.66 1.40 12.59
N GLN A 359 -17.62 2.14 13.15
CA GLN A 359 -17.40 3.22 14.10
C GLN A 359 -17.89 2.87 15.51
N SER A 360 -17.33 3.57 16.48
CA SER A 360 -17.59 3.47 17.91
C SER A 360 -18.04 4.83 18.43
N ASP A 361 -19.00 4.82 19.36
CA ASP A 361 -19.42 6.02 20.09
C ASP A 361 -18.26 6.69 20.85
N ALA A 362 -17.30 5.89 21.32
CA ALA A 362 -16.09 6.37 21.98
C ALA A 362 -14.93 6.52 20.99
N LEU A 363 -14.13 7.57 21.17
CA LEU A 363 -12.88 7.78 20.44
C LEU A 363 -11.92 6.60 20.67
N GLN A 364 -11.47 5.99 19.59
CA GLN A 364 -10.54 4.87 19.57
C GLN A 364 -9.12 5.36 19.33
N PHE A 365 -8.16 4.67 19.93
CA PHE A 365 -6.74 4.86 19.66
C PHE A 365 -5.98 3.58 19.99
N VAL A 366 -5.17 3.12 19.05
CA VAL A 366 -4.22 2.02 19.25
C VAL A 366 -2.84 2.49 18.79
N PRO A 367 -1.82 2.45 19.65
CA PRO A 367 -0.51 2.96 19.29
C PRO A 367 0.14 2.05 18.22
N GLY A 368 1.01 2.61 17.38
CA GLY A 368 1.60 1.89 16.24
C GLY A 368 0.73 1.86 14.98
N PHE A 369 -0.35 2.63 14.91
CA PHE A 369 -1.02 2.99 13.66
C PHE A 369 -0.64 4.42 13.25
N GLN A 370 -0.65 4.71 11.95
CA GLN A 370 -0.36 6.06 11.40
C GLN A 370 -1.55 7.03 11.52
N SER A 371 -2.51 6.72 12.40
CA SER A 371 -3.77 7.41 12.54
C SER A 371 -3.88 8.03 13.93
N ASP A 372 -4.28 9.30 13.98
CA ASP A 372 -4.66 9.97 15.23
C ASP A 372 -5.93 9.34 15.83
N PRO A 373 -6.26 9.60 17.11
CA PRO A 373 -7.51 9.14 17.71
C PRO A 373 -8.74 9.50 16.87
N MET A 374 -9.62 8.52 16.62
CA MET A 374 -10.80 8.66 15.76
C MET A 374 -11.91 7.69 16.16
N HIS A 375 -13.11 7.85 15.62
CA HIS A 375 -14.25 6.99 15.95
C HIS A 375 -14.24 5.62 15.26
N TYR A 376 -13.33 5.35 14.33
CA TYR A 376 -13.24 4.03 13.68
C TYR A 376 -12.56 2.98 14.55
N TYR A 377 -13.02 1.73 14.48
CA TYR A 377 -12.33 0.60 15.12
C TYR A 377 -10.97 0.35 14.47
N PHE A 378 -9.92 0.24 15.29
CA PHE A 378 -8.54 0.06 14.78
C PHE A 378 -8.18 -1.40 14.53
N GLU A 379 -8.55 -2.28 15.46
CA GLU A 379 -8.12 -3.68 15.44
C GLU A 379 -9.26 -4.63 15.07
N GLU A 380 -10.28 -4.74 15.92
CA GLU A 380 -11.31 -5.77 15.79
C GLU A 380 -12.41 -5.37 14.80
N MET A 381 -12.89 -6.37 14.04
CA MET A 381 -14.13 -6.24 13.28
C MET A 381 -15.33 -6.21 14.25
N PRO A 382 -16.39 -5.44 13.96
CA PRO A 382 -17.62 -5.48 14.73
C PRO A 382 -18.20 -6.89 14.82
N SER A 383 -18.70 -7.25 16.01
CA SER A 383 -19.25 -8.58 16.26
C SER A 383 -20.54 -8.82 15.47
N GLY A 384 -20.63 -9.95 14.77
CA GLY A 384 -21.81 -10.34 14.01
C GLY A 384 -21.91 -9.74 12.60
N LEU A 385 -20.97 -8.87 12.22
CA LEU A 385 -20.88 -8.37 10.85
C LEU A 385 -20.64 -9.53 9.87
N SER A 386 -21.49 -9.63 8.87
CA SER A 386 -21.42 -10.62 7.81
C SER A 386 -22.01 -10.05 6.53
N MET A 387 -21.82 -10.76 5.41
CA MET A 387 -22.43 -10.34 4.16
C MET A 387 -23.96 -10.35 4.23
N GLY A 388 -24.53 -11.35 4.90
CA GLY A 388 -25.97 -11.42 5.14
C GLY A 388 -26.50 -10.26 6.00
N SER A 389 -25.80 -9.87 7.06
CA SER A 389 -26.23 -8.74 7.90
C SER A 389 -26.17 -7.41 7.15
N PHE A 390 -25.11 -7.19 6.36
CA PHE A 390 -24.99 -6.01 5.50
C PHE A 390 -26.15 -5.89 4.50
N MET A 391 -26.43 -6.95 3.73
CA MET A 391 -27.49 -6.92 2.72
C MET A 391 -28.89 -6.86 3.33
N ALA A 392 -29.11 -7.45 4.51
CA ALA A 392 -30.38 -7.32 5.23
C ALA A 392 -30.72 -5.85 5.55
N GLY A 393 -29.70 -5.00 5.72
CA GLY A 393 -29.87 -3.55 5.91
C GLY A 393 -30.49 -2.83 4.70
N TRP A 394 -30.35 -3.38 3.48
CA TRP A 394 -30.90 -2.75 2.27
C TRP A 394 -32.43 -2.78 2.23
N ARG A 395 -33.07 -3.76 2.88
CA ARG A 395 -34.53 -3.91 2.89
C ARG A 395 -35.23 -2.92 3.82
N ASN A 396 -34.47 -2.29 4.72
CA ASN A 396 -34.98 -1.37 5.73
C ASN A 396 -34.76 0.11 5.37
N ASN A 397 -34.07 0.40 4.25
CA ASN A 397 -33.63 1.74 3.82
C ASN A 397 -34.11 2.13 2.42
#